data_AF-A0ABF7R671-F1
#
_entry.id   AF-A0ABF7R671-F1
#
_cell.length_a   1.000
_cell.length_b   1.000
_cell.length_c   1.000
_cell.angle_alpha   90.00
_cell.angle_beta   90.00
_cell.angle_gamma   90.00
#
_symmetry.space_group_name_H-M   'P 1'
#
loop_
_entity.id
_entity.type
_entity.pdbx_description
1 polymer ?
#
loop_
_entity_poly.entity_id
_entity_poly.type
_entity_poly.pdbx_seq_one_letter_code
_entity_poly.pdbx_strand_id
1 'polypeptide(L)'
;MINSRNSIYTNILDLTSIITATTINPYLLDAPTVLIKSRSKPISSVEPMNYGSMPIDDGNLILSSEEKDHLLSNDPLLKKFIRPYYGGREILHSTPRYCLWLVGITPADLRSHPSIIKYIDATREFREASHRPGTLKAAERPAEFGEIRQPKSGQVIVLPKVSSERRKYIPIEYMDSKNIINGSALMIQNANLYMFGVLNSVVHNAWMRVVAGRMKSDYQYSAKIVYNNFPWPEIDNRQKDAIAKTAQGIISARKDDPDATLAELYAPKNFENIEIDLRKAHEANDKAVLKAYGLKPLVTELEIVQHLFRECQECCVKKETSPA
;
A
#
# COMPACT_ATOMS: atom_id res chain seq x y z
N MET A 1 30.41 30.28 -41.03
CA MET A 1 29.48 30.21 -39.88
C MET A 1 28.31 29.31 -40.25
N ILE A 2 28.38 28.02 -39.93
CA ILE A 2 27.21 27.12 -39.87
C ILE A 2 27.41 26.30 -38.61
N ASN A 3 26.71 26.68 -37.55
CA ASN A 3 26.77 26.03 -36.24
C ASN A 3 25.56 25.09 -36.16
N SER A 4 25.63 23.94 -36.83
CA SER A 4 24.60 22.90 -36.72
C SER A 4 24.92 22.02 -35.51
N ARG A 5 24.40 22.40 -34.35
CA ARG A 5 24.29 21.48 -33.21
C ARG A 5 23.28 20.40 -33.57
N ASN A 6 23.76 19.25 -34.03
CA ASN A 6 22.98 18.02 -34.07
C ASN A 6 22.70 17.59 -32.64
N SER A 7 21.56 18.02 -32.07
CA SER A 7 21.01 17.35 -30.90
C SER A 7 20.56 15.96 -31.35
N ILE A 8 21.32 14.94 -30.96
CA ILE A 8 20.96 13.54 -31.13
C ILE A 8 19.84 13.26 -30.13
N TYR A 9 18.58 13.36 -30.56
CA TYR A 9 17.44 12.94 -29.77
C TYR A 9 17.41 11.41 -29.70
N THR A 10 17.06 10.87 -28.54
CA THR A 10 16.83 9.43 -28.38
C THR A 10 15.34 9.17 -28.42
N ASN A 11 14.89 8.10 -29.08
CA ASN A 11 13.46 7.81 -29.21
C ASN A 11 13.00 6.84 -28.10
N ILE A 12 11.93 7.19 -27.39
CA ILE A 12 11.17 6.24 -26.56
C ILE A 12 10.08 5.64 -27.46
N LEU A 13 10.05 4.31 -27.57
CA LEU A 13 9.10 3.58 -28.40
C LEU A 13 8.01 2.97 -27.51
N ASP A 14 6.78 3.42 -27.70
CA ASP A 14 5.58 2.61 -27.42
C ASP A 14 5.06 2.07 -28.76
N LEU A 15 4.35 0.95 -28.78
CA LEU A 15 3.84 0.29 -30.00
C LEU A 15 2.93 1.20 -30.87
N THR A 16 2.59 2.39 -30.36
CA THR A 16 1.65 3.34 -30.98
C THR A 16 2.19 4.77 -31.14
N SER A 17 3.37 5.11 -30.58
CA SER A 17 3.90 6.48 -30.66
C SER A 17 5.43 6.55 -30.53
N ILE A 18 6.02 7.58 -31.17
CA ILE A 18 7.44 7.94 -31.05
C ILE A 18 7.52 9.22 -30.24
N ILE A 19 8.22 9.19 -29.11
CA ILE A 19 8.47 10.36 -28.28
C ILE A 19 9.97 10.69 -28.36
N THR A 20 10.29 11.92 -28.75
CA THR A 20 11.66 12.44 -28.73
C THR A 20 12.07 12.77 -27.30
N ALA A 21 13.19 12.20 -26.85
CA ALA A 21 13.74 12.41 -25.51
C ALA A 21 15.11 13.07 -25.57
N THR A 22 15.40 13.91 -24.57
CA THR A 22 16.73 14.48 -24.36
C THR A 22 17.68 13.45 -23.74
N THR A 23 17.16 12.58 -22.87
CA THR A 23 17.91 11.48 -22.25
C THR A 23 16.98 10.28 -22.07
N ILE A 24 17.50 9.06 -22.09
CA ILE A 24 16.75 7.87 -21.67
C ILE A 24 17.39 7.33 -20.40
N ASN A 25 16.68 7.49 -19.28
CA ASN A 25 17.15 6.98 -18.00
C ASN A 25 16.91 5.45 -17.86
N PRO A 26 17.38 4.80 -16.77
CA PRO A 26 17.20 3.36 -16.57
C PRO A 26 15.74 2.87 -16.49
N TYR A 27 14.77 3.79 -16.38
CA TYR A 27 13.33 3.51 -16.39
C TYR A 27 12.69 3.76 -17.76
N LEU A 28 13.50 4.02 -18.78
CA LEU A 28 13.08 4.34 -20.16
C LEU A 28 12.28 5.65 -20.26
N LEU A 29 12.64 6.64 -19.43
CA LEU A 29 11.97 7.94 -19.38
C LEU A 29 12.93 9.07 -19.74
N ASP A 30 12.37 10.15 -20.30
CA ASP A 30 13.04 11.44 -20.44
C ASP A 30 13.04 12.17 -19.10
N ALA A 31 13.89 11.72 -18.17
CA ALA A 31 13.99 12.25 -16.82
C ALA A 31 15.45 12.12 -16.33
N PRO A 32 15.83 12.78 -15.22
CA PRO A 32 17.18 12.64 -14.66
C PRO A 32 17.60 11.18 -14.44
N THR A 33 18.89 10.90 -14.63
CA THR A 33 19.49 9.57 -14.41
C THR A 33 19.72 9.33 -12.92
N VAL A 34 18.65 8.95 -12.21
CA VAL A 34 18.68 8.55 -10.80
C VAL A 34 18.26 7.08 -10.71
N LEU A 35 19.06 6.25 -10.04
CA LEU A 35 18.70 4.86 -9.78
C LEU A 35 18.06 4.75 -8.39
N ILE A 36 16.79 4.34 -8.34
CA ILE A 36 16.06 4.16 -7.08
C ILE A 36 16.50 2.85 -6.43
N LYS A 37 17.19 2.97 -5.29
CA LYS A 37 17.68 1.85 -4.49
C LYS A 37 16.71 1.48 -3.38
N SER A 38 16.82 0.26 -2.88
CA SER A 38 16.08 -0.19 -1.70
C SER A 38 16.48 0.62 -0.47
N ARG A 39 15.50 1.15 0.28
CA ARG A 39 15.72 1.90 1.52
C ARG A 39 14.90 1.31 2.66
N SER A 40 15.50 1.22 3.85
CA SER A 40 14.82 0.70 5.06
C SER A 40 13.97 1.74 5.78
N LYS A 41 14.26 3.04 5.59
CA LYS A 41 13.52 4.17 6.15
C LYS A 41 13.13 5.15 5.04
N PRO A 42 12.05 5.93 5.17
CA PRO A 42 11.68 6.96 4.19
C PRO A 42 12.77 8.03 3.94
N ILE A 43 12.77 8.67 2.76
CA ILE A 43 13.72 9.76 2.47
C ILE A 43 13.29 11.03 3.20
N SER A 44 11.98 11.25 3.24
CA SER A 44 11.28 12.34 3.92
C SER A 44 10.88 11.95 5.34
N SER A 45 10.57 12.95 6.17
CA SER A 45 10.13 12.73 7.56
C SER A 45 8.64 12.36 7.61
N VAL A 46 8.34 11.08 7.42
CA VAL A 46 6.98 10.52 7.47
C VAL A 46 6.95 9.17 8.19
N GLU A 47 5.77 8.77 8.66
CA GLU A 47 5.58 7.49 9.35
C GLU A 47 6.01 6.30 8.47
N PRO A 48 6.63 5.26 9.05
CA PRO A 48 7.09 4.11 8.28
C PRO A 48 5.91 3.26 7.78
N MET A 49 6.04 2.76 6.56
CA MET A 49 5.15 1.75 6.00
C MET A 49 5.69 0.34 6.28
N ASN A 50 4.83 -0.55 6.75
CA ASN A 50 5.15 -1.94 7.07
C ASN A 50 4.25 -2.90 6.29
N TYR A 51 4.71 -4.14 6.12
CA TYR A 51 3.81 -5.22 5.72
C TYR A 51 2.83 -5.55 6.85
N GLY A 52 1.70 -6.16 6.50
CA GLY A 52 0.84 -6.82 7.47
C GLY A 52 1.52 -8.00 8.18
N SER A 53 0.78 -8.59 9.13
CA SER A 53 1.16 -9.80 9.83
C SER A 53 1.09 -11.02 8.90
N MET A 54 2.02 -11.96 9.05
CA MET A 54 2.09 -13.17 8.23
C MET A 54 1.95 -14.42 9.10
N PRO A 55 0.97 -15.29 8.82
CA PRO A 55 0.71 -16.43 9.67
C PRO A 55 1.75 -17.54 9.53
N ILE A 56 2.24 -17.84 8.31
CA ILE A 56 3.19 -18.95 8.05
C ILE A 56 2.64 -20.27 8.60
N ASP A 57 1.45 -20.65 8.14
CA ASP A 57 0.59 -21.63 8.80
C ASP A 57 -0.11 -22.59 7.84
N ASP A 58 0.16 -22.52 6.54
CA ASP A 58 -0.57 -23.25 5.49
C ASP A 58 -2.10 -23.00 5.49
N GLY A 59 -2.52 -21.84 5.98
CA GLY A 59 -3.93 -21.48 6.11
C GLY A 59 -4.63 -22.05 7.34
N ASN A 60 -3.95 -22.80 8.20
CA ASN A 60 -4.56 -23.42 9.39
C ASN A 60 -5.12 -22.40 10.39
N LEU A 61 -4.57 -21.19 10.51
CA LEU A 61 -5.09 -20.15 11.41
C LEU A 61 -6.05 -19.19 10.69
N ILE A 62 -6.36 -19.44 9.42
CA ILE A 62 -7.21 -18.58 8.60
C ILE A 62 -8.55 -19.28 8.39
N LEU A 63 -9.64 -18.53 8.58
CA LEU A 63 -10.99 -19.06 8.57
C LEU A 63 -11.82 -18.42 7.47
N SER A 64 -12.61 -19.23 6.78
CA SER A 64 -13.77 -18.76 6.02
C SER A 64 -14.87 -18.25 6.95
N SER A 65 -15.91 -17.62 6.39
CA SER A 65 -17.08 -17.22 7.16
C SER A 65 -17.79 -18.43 7.77
N GLU A 66 -17.93 -19.50 7.00
CA GLU A 66 -18.57 -20.76 7.40
C GLU A 66 -17.80 -21.45 8.53
N GLU A 67 -16.47 -21.52 8.43
CA GLU A 67 -15.63 -22.10 9.49
C GLU A 67 -15.71 -21.29 10.78
N LYS A 68 -15.68 -19.96 10.66
CA LYS A 68 -15.84 -19.04 11.80
C LYS A 68 -17.22 -19.21 12.45
N ASP A 69 -18.29 -19.30 11.67
CA ASP A 69 -19.65 -19.47 12.19
C ASP A 69 -19.84 -20.85 12.85
N HIS A 70 -19.28 -21.91 12.26
CA HIS A 70 -19.27 -23.24 12.85
C HIS A 70 -18.47 -23.30 14.17
N LEU A 71 -17.34 -22.62 14.27
CA LEU A 71 -16.60 -22.54 15.54
C LEU A 71 -17.42 -21.82 16.62
N LEU A 72 -18.07 -20.71 16.27
CA LEU A 72 -18.85 -19.91 17.21
C LEU A 72 -20.18 -20.56 17.60
N SER A 73 -20.79 -21.38 16.74
CA SER A 73 -22.01 -22.13 17.10
C SER A 73 -21.72 -23.19 18.17
N ASN A 74 -20.53 -23.79 18.13
CA ASN A 74 -20.08 -24.78 19.10
C ASN A 74 -19.49 -24.16 20.37
N ASP A 75 -18.80 -23.02 20.23
CA ASP A 75 -18.17 -22.31 21.34
C ASP A 75 -18.23 -20.78 21.13
N PRO A 76 -19.29 -20.11 21.61
CA PRO A 76 -19.47 -18.68 21.43
C PRO A 76 -18.38 -17.81 22.06
N LEU A 77 -17.67 -18.31 23.08
CA LEU A 77 -16.63 -17.57 23.79
C LEU A 77 -15.35 -17.44 22.96
N LEU A 78 -15.17 -18.26 21.91
CA LEU A 78 -14.08 -18.12 20.94
C LEU A 78 -14.09 -16.79 20.18
N LYS A 79 -15.20 -16.05 20.20
CA LYS A 79 -15.29 -14.72 19.57
C LYS A 79 -14.18 -13.77 20.02
N LYS A 80 -13.62 -13.94 21.24
CA LYS A 80 -12.49 -13.14 21.73
C LYS A 80 -11.17 -13.37 20.97
N PHE A 81 -11.02 -14.55 20.35
CA PHE A 81 -9.85 -15.00 19.60
C PHE A 81 -10.01 -14.90 18.09
N ILE A 82 -11.24 -14.79 17.59
CA ILE A 82 -11.49 -14.66 16.16
C ILE A 82 -11.51 -13.18 15.77
N ARG A 83 -10.67 -12.80 14.81
CA ARG A 83 -10.57 -11.43 14.30
C ARG A 83 -10.80 -11.38 12.79
N PRO A 84 -11.38 -10.30 12.25
CA PRO A 84 -11.36 -10.04 10.82
C PRO A 84 -9.92 -10.00 10.28
N TYR A 85 -9.72 -10.53 9.06
CA TYR A 85 -8.41 -10.68 8.44
C TYR A 85 -8.41 -10.10 7.02
N TYR A 86 -7.66 -9.03 6.81
CA TYR A 86 -7.70 -8.24 5.57
C TYR A 86 -6.38 -8.30 4.81
N GLY A 87 -6.42 -8.88 3.61
CA GLY A 87 -5.38 -8.75 2.61
C GLY A 87 -5.81 -7.86 1.44
N GLY A 88 -5.01 -7.85 0.39
CA GLY A 88 -5.30 -7.03 -0.80
C GLY A 88 -6.66 -7.36 -1.44
N ARG A 89 -7.09 -8.63 -1.41
CA ARG A 89 -8.39 -9.05 -1.96
C ARG A 89 -9.54 -8.56 -1.09
N GLU A 90 -9.43 -8.75 0.23
CA GLU A 90 -10.48 -8.37 1.18
C GLU A 90 -10.64 -6.84 1.24
N ILE A 91 -9.54 -6.08 1.16
CA ILE A 91 -9.57 -4.61 1.03
C ILE A 91 -10.29 -4.18 -0.26
N LEU A 92 -9.98 -4.83 -1.39
CA LEU A 92 -10.50 -4.39 -2.68
C LEU A 92 -11.95 -4.83 -2.93
N HIS A 93 -12.33 -6.03 -2.50
CA HIS A 93 -13.58 -6.68 -2.89
C HIS A 93 -14.56 -6.86 -1.74
N SER A 94 -14.27 -6.32 -0.56
CA SER A 94 -15.10 -6.45 0.64
C SER A 94 -15.47 -7.91 0.99
N THR A 95 -14.60 -8.86 0.63
CA THR A 95 -14.84 -10.29 0.88
C THR A 95 -14.48 -10.62 2.33
N PRO A 96 -15.42 -11.09 3.17
CA PRO A 96 -15.12 -11.39 4.56
C PRO A 96 -14.13 -12.55 4.69
N ARG A 97 -13.14 -12.38 5.57
CA ARG A 97 -12.19 -13.42 5.96
C ARG A 97 -11.78 -13.21 7.41
N TYR A 98 -11.47 -14.28 8.12
CA TYR A 98 -11.18 -14.24 9.55
C TYR A 98 -9.89 -14.99 9.86
N CYS A 99 -9.37 -14.80 11.06
CA CYS A 99 -8.27 -15.60 11.59
C CYS A 99 -8.43 -15.88 13.07
N LEU A 100 -7.77 -16.95 13.53
CA LEU A 100 -7.49 -17.21 14.92
C LEU A 100 -6.30 -16.34 15.35
N TRP A 101 -6.58 -15.23 16.04
CA TRP A 101 -5.59 -14.33 16.59
C TRP A 101 -5.32 -14.67 18.06
N LEU A 102 -4.40 -15.62 18.29
CA LEU A 102 -4.17 -16.23 19.60
C LEU A 102 -2.97 -15.62 20.37
N VAL A 103 -2.59 -14.39 20.03
CA VAL A 103 -1.51 -13.70 20.75
C VAL A 103 -1.87 -13.57 22.23
N GLY A 104 -1.04 -14.13 23.10
CA GLY A 104 -1.27 -14.12 24.56
C GLY A 104 -2.28 -15.16 25.06
N ILE A 105 -2.63 -16.18 24.27
CA ILE A 105 -3.47 -17.28 24.74
C ILE A 105 -2.84 -18.04 25.91
N THR A 106 -3.64 -18.43 26.90
CA THR A 106 -3.17 -19.14 28.10
C THR A 106 -3.49 -20.64 28.06
N PRO A 107 -2.81 -21.48 28.86
CA PRO A 107 -3.19 -22.89 29.02
C PRO A 107 -4.63 -23.09 29.53
N ALA A 108 -5.15 -22.14 30.31
CA ALA A 108 -6.54 -22.19 30.78
C ALA A 108 -7.52 -21.96 29.63
N ASP A 109 -7.21 -21.04 28.71
CA ASP A 109 -7.99 -20.84 27.50
C ASP A 109 -7.98 -22.09 26.62
N LEU A 110 -6.82 -22.74 26.43
CA LEU A 110 -6.73 -23.97 25.62
C LEU A 110 -7.58 -25.11 26.20
N ARG A 111 -7.60 -25.26 27.53
CA ARG A 111 -8.49 -26.23 28.20
C ARG A 111 -9.97 -25.87 28.05
N SER A 112 -10.28 -24.59 28.04
CA SER A 112 -11.66 -24.08 27.92
C SER A 112 -12.19 -24.15 26.48
N HIS A 113 -11.29 -24.13 25.49
CA HIS A 113 -11.61 -24.06 24.07
C HIS A 113 -10.83 -25.12 23.26
N PRO A 114 -11.01 -26.42 23.53
CA PRO A 114 -10.18 -27.47 22.91
C PRO A 114 -10.30 -27.56 21.39
N SER A 115 -11.37 -27.02 20.80
CA SER A 115 -11.61 -27.00 19.34
C SER A 115 -10.55 -26.25 18.54
N ILE A 116 -9.80 -25.33 19.16
CA ILE A 116 -8.73 -24.59 18.48
C ILE A 116 -7.39 -25.35 18.44
N ILE A 117 -7.23 -26.37 19.28
CA ILE A 117 -5.96 -27.12 19.42
C ILE A 117 -5.58 -27.76 18.08
N LYS A 118 -6.55 -28.33 17.35
CA LYS A 118 -6.30 -28.93 16.03
C LYS A 118 -5.66 -27.96 15.02
N TYR A 119 -6.01 -26.68 15.06
CA TYR A 119 -5.45 -25.67 14.16
C TYR A 119 -4.02 -25.28 14.58
N ILE A 120 -3.76 -25.26 15.89
CA ILE A 120 -2.43 -25.03 16.45
C ILE A 120 -1.50 -26.19 16.10
N ASP A 121 -1.95 -27.43 16.24
CA ASP A 121 -1.16 -28.62 15.95
C ASP A 121 -0.85 -28.73 14.45
N ALA A 122 -1.84 -28.54 13.57
CA ALA A 122 -1.61 -28.50 12.13
C ALA A 122 -0.62 -27.39 11.72
N THR A 123 -0.69 -26.21 12.36
CA THR A 123 0.29 -25.13 12.16
C THR A 123 1.70 -25.54 12.59
N ARG A 124 1.82 -26.26 13.71
CA ARG A 124 3.10 -26.76 14.20
C ARG A 124 3.70 -27.76 13.21
N GLU A 125 2.93 -28.77 12.83
CA GLU A 125 3.36 -29.82 11.90
C GLU A 125 3.86 -29.23 10.58
N PHE A 126 3.12 -28.28 10.00
CA PHE A 126 3.53 -27.56 8.80
C PHE A 126 4.87 -26.83 8.98
N ARG A 127 5.04 -26.12 10.11
CA ARG A 127 6.25 -25.33 10.37
C ARG A 127 7.47 -26.21 10.64
N GLU A 128 7.31 -27.31 11.36
CA GLU A 128 8.36 -28.31 11.66
C GLU A 128 8.84 -29.03 10.39
N ALA A 129 7.98 -29.20 9.40
CA ALA A 129 8.34 -29.77 8.10
C ALA A 129 9.15 -28.80 7.19
N SER A 130 9.35 -27.54 7.60
CA SER A 130 10.01 -26.53 6.77
C SER A 130 11.54 -26.60 6.80
N HIS A 131 12.20 -26.24 5.69
CA HIS A 131 13.65 -26.06 5.64
C HIS A 131 14.11 -24.63 5.96
N ARG A 132 13.19 -23.67 6.14
CA ARG A 132 13.53 -22.27 6.40
C ARG A 132 13.76 -22.06 7.90
N PRO A 133 14.93 -21.56 8.34
CA PRO A 133 15.23 -21.38 9.76
C PRO A 133 14.18 -20.53 10.51
N GLY A 134 13.67 -19.47 9.87
CA GLY A 134 12.64 -18.62 10.46
C GLY A 134 11.29 -19.34 10.65
N THR A 135 10.94 -20.24 9.74
CA THR A 135 9.70 -21.03 9.83
C THR A 135 9.83 -22.10 10.92
N LEU A 136 10.96 -22.79 11.00
CA LEU A 136 11.25 -23.75 12.08
C LEU A 136 11.19 -23.08 13.45
N LYS A 137 11.78 -21.90 13.61
CA LYS A 137 11.67 -21.12 14.86
C LYS A 137 10.23 -20.76 15.19
N ALA A 138 9.40 -20.45 14.19
CA ALA A 138 7.99 -20.17 14.41
C ALA A 138 7.19 -21.41 14.89
N ALA A 139 7.71 -22.63 14.70
CA ALA A 139 7.08 -23.85 15.22
C ALA A 139 7.04 -23.89 16.76
N GLU A 140 7.97 -23.20 17.44
CA GLU A 140 8.00 -23.08 18.91
C GLU A 140 6.79 -22.30 19.45
N ARG A 141 6.15 -21.48 18.61
CA ARG A 141 4.97 -20.65 18.96
C ARG A 141 3.84 -20.86 17.93
N PRO A 142 3.29 -22.08 17.81
CA PRO A 142 2.39 -22.45 16.73
C PRO A 142 1.02 -21.80 16.82
N ALA A 143 0.60 -21.35 18.01
CA ALA A 143 -0.62 -20.59 18.20
C ALA A 143 -0.55 -19.16 17.62
N GLU A 144 0.66 -18.63 17.45
CA GLU A 144 0.88 -17.27 16.97
C GLU A 144 1.24 -17.25 15.48
N PHE A 145 0.97 -16.13 14.84
CA PHE A 145 1.46 -15.86 13.49
C PHE A 145 2.99 -15.80 13.50
N GLY A 146 3.63 -16.34 12.46
CA GLY A 146 5.10 -16.34 12.35
C GLY A 146 5.72 -14.93 12.32
N GLU A 147 4.98 -13.93 11.81
CA GLU A 147 5.38 -12.53 11.86
C GLU A 147 4.21 -11.66 12.33
N ILE A 148 4.31 -11.13 13.56
CA ILE A 148 3.31 -10.24 14.15
C ILE A 148 3.74 -8.79 13.94
N ARG A 149 3.00 -8.05 13.12
CA ARG A 149 3.23 -6.62 12.85
C ARG A 149 2.05 -5.74 13.22
N GLN A 150 0.93 -6.35 13.61
CA GLN A 150 -0.32 -5.67 13.89
C GLN A 150 -0.14 -4.63 15.02
N PRO A 151 -0.60 -3.38 14.84
CA PRO A 151 -0.63 -2.40 15.94
C PRO A 151 -1.54 -2.86 17.07
N LYS A 152 -1.22 -2.43 18.30
CA LYS A 152 -2.04 -2.72 19.48
C LYS A 152 -3.28 -1.83 19.60
N SER A 153 -3.27 -0.66 18.97
CA SER A 153 -4.32 0.36 19.09
C SER A 153 -4.31 1.31 17.89
N GLY A 154 -5.39 2.07 17.72
CA GLY A 154 -5.49 3.16 16.75
C GLY A 154 -5.90 2.71 15.35
N GLN A 155 -5.78 3.61 14.39
CA GLN A 155 -6.09 3.36 13.00
C GLN A 155 -4.83 3.30 12.14
N VAL A 156 -4.93 2.53 11.06
CA VAL A 156 -3.91 2.40 10.03
C VAL A 156 -4.47 2.79 8.68
N ILE A 157 -3.64 3.37 7.82
CA ILE A 157 -3.90 3.32 6.38
C ILE A 157 -3.43 1.96 5.89
N VAL A 158 -4.25 1.28 5.08
CA VAL A 158 -3.92 0.02 4.43
C VAL A 158 -3.99 0.16 2.92
N LEU A 159 -3.14 -0.58 2.22
CA LEU A 159 -3.12 -0.63 0.76
C LEU A 159 -2.76 -2.04 0.28
N PRO A 160 -3.34 -2.50 -0.85
CA PRO A 160 -3.00 -3.79 -1.42
C PRO A 160 -1.55 -3.78 -1.92
N LYS A 161 -0.82 -4.88 -1.67
CA LYS A 161 0.52 -5.07 -2.24
C LYS A 161 0.47 -5.19 -3.76
N VAL A 162 -0.57 -5.83 -4.29
CA VAL A 162 -0.79 -5.98 -5.72
C VAL A 162 -2.10 -5.33 -6.10
N SER A 163 -2.08 -4.45 -7.10
CA SER A 163 -3.28 -3.81 -7.66
C SER A 163 -3.22 -3.79 -9.16
N SER A 164 -4.40 -3.89 -9.79
CA SER A 164 -4.51 -3.84 -11.25
C SER A 164 -3.90 -2.56 -11.80
N GLU A 165 -3.11 -2.70 -12.87
CA GLU A 165 -2.50 -1.56 -13.55
C GLU A 165 -3.51 -0.63 -14.22
N ARG A 166 -4.74 -1.11 -14.44
CA ARG A 166 -5.80 -0.33 -15.06
C ARG A 166 -6.34 0.77 -14.14
N ARG A 167 -6.12 0.67 -12.83
CA ARG A 167 -6.63 1.67 -11.87
C ARG A 167 -5.77 2.93 -11.91
N LYS A 168 -6.44 4.10 -12.00
CA LYS A 168 -5.77 5.40 -11.93
C LYS A 168 -5.18 5.70 -10.54
N TYR A 169 -5.73 5.12 -9.48
CA TYR A 169 -5.18 5.21 -8.14
C TYR A 169 -5.17 3.82 -7.51
N ILE A 170 -4.11 3.48 -6.76
CA ILE A 170 -4.16 2.31 -5.88
C ILE A 170 -5.18 2.61 -4.78
N PRO A 171 -6.25 1.81 -4.63
CA PRO A 171 -7.22 2.04 -3.57
C PRO A 171 -6.59 1.76 -2.21
N ILE A 172 -6.65 2.74 -1.32
CA ILE A 172 -6.18 2.63 0.07
C ILE A 172 -7.32 3.00 1.01
N GLU A 173 -7.30 2.49 2.24
CA GLU A 173 -8.39 2.66 3.20
C GLU A 173 -7.88 2.83 4.64
N TYR A 174 -8.71 3.43 5.51
CA TYR A 174 -8.47 3.42 6.95
C TYR A 174 -9.06 2.17 7.60
N MET A 175 -8.27 1.47 8.41
CA MET A 175 -8.75 0.34 9.20
C MET A 175 -8.37 0.50 10.66
N ASP A 176 -9.27 0.08 11.55
CA ASP A 176 -8.98 0.00 12.98
C ASP A 176 -8.05 -1.19 13.29
N SER A 177 -7.17 -1.02 14.27
CA SER A 177 -6.21 -2.03 14.76
C SER A 177 -6.82 -3.39 15.14
N LYS A 178 -8.13 -3.47 15.39
CA LYS A 178 -8.84 -4.74 15.61
C LYS A 178 -8.94 -5.63 14.36
N ASN A 179 -8.73 -5.05 13.17
CA ASN A 179 -8.74 -5.76 11.90
C ASN A 179 -7.32 -6.19 11.56
N ILE A 180 -7.05 -7.49 11.55
CA ILE A 180 -5.71 -8.02 11.33
C ILE A 180 -5.33 -7.86 9.86
N ILE A 181 -4.24 -7.14 9.59
CA ILE A 181 -3.78 -6.91 8.22
C ILE A 181 -2.84 -8.04 7.81
N ASN A 182 -3.09 -8.67 6.67
CA ASN A 182 -2.30 -9.74 6.07
C ASN A 182 -1.07 -9.15 5.35
N GLY A 183 0.03 -9.91 5.27
CA GLY A 183 1.21 -9.60 4.46
C GLY A 183 0.99 -9.43 2.94
N SER A 184 -0.21 -9.70 2.40
CA SER A 184 -0.61 -9.30 1.04
C SER A 184 -1.06 -7.83 0.95
N ALA A 185 -1.05 -7.11 2.06
CA ALA A 185 -1.26 -5.68 2.15
C ALA A 185 -0.09 -5.01 2.91
N LEU A 186 0.03 -3.70 2.73
CA LEU A 186 0.92 -2.84 3.51
C LEU A 186 0.08 -1.89 4.36
N MET A 187 0.65 -1.42 5.45
CA MET A 187 0.00 -0.51 6.38
C MET A 187 0.93 0.57 6.91
N ILE A 188 0.35 1.71 7.27
CA ILE A 188 1.02 2.83 7.93
C ILE A 188 0.25 3.13 9.22
N GLN A 189 0.94 3.07 10.36
CA GLN A 189 0.38 3.43 11.66
C GLN A 189 0.42 4.95 11.85
N ASN A 190 -0.50 5.49 12.65
CA ASN A 190 -0.56 6.92 13.00
C ASN A 190 -0.64 7.86 11.78
N ALA A 191 -1.13 7.36 10.64
CA ALA A 191 -1.20 8.14 9.42
C ALA A 191 -2.39 9.11 9.43
N ASN A 192 -2.10 10.38 9.21
CA ASN A 192 -3.12 11.44 9.16
C ASN A 192 -3.73 11.61 7.76
N LEU A 193 -4.78 12.43 7.66
CA LEU A 193 -5.47 12.71 6.39
C LEU A 193 -4.57 13.33 5.33
N TYR A 194 -3.54 14.08 5.73
CA TYR A 194 -2.55 14.59 4.77
C TYR A 194 -1.82 13.44 4.07
N MET A 195 -1.34 12.46 4.83
CA MET A 195 -0.69 11.27 4.26
C MET A 195 -1.63 10.50 3.34
N PHE A 196 -2.89 10.32 3.75
CA PHE A 196 -3.92 9.70 2.91
C PHE A 196 -4.10 10.45 1.60
N GLY A 197 -4.18 11.79 1.64
CA GLY A 197 -4.34 12.64 0.47
C GLY A 197 -3.17 12.52 -0.50
N VAL A 198 -1.93 12.59 0.00
CA VAL A 198 -0.74 12.44 -0.86
C VAL A 198 -0.69 11.05 -1.49
N LEU A 199 -0.95 9.97 -0.74
CA LEU A 199 -0.92 8.61 -1.27
C LEU A 199 -2.04 8.33 -2.29
N ASN A 200 -3.20 8.98 -2.15
CA ASN A 200 -4.30 8.96 -3.13
C ASN A 200 -4.17 9.99 -4.26
N SER A 201 -3.03 10.66 -4.40
CA SER A 201 -2.81 11.64 -5.46
C SER A 201 -2.27 11.02 -6.74
N VAL A 202 -2.49 11.70 -7.86
CA VAL A 202 -1.88 11.37 -9.15
C VAL A 202 -0.35 11.48 -9.07
N VAL A 203 0.18 12.36 -8.21
CA VAL A 203 1.62 12.53 -8.02
C VAL A 203 2.26 11.27 -7.45
N HIS A 204 1.67 10.72 -6.39
CA HIS A 204 2.18 9.49 -5.80
C HIS A 204 1.95 8.27 -6.72
N ASN A 205 0.82 8.21 -7.42
CA ASN A 205 0.55 7.10 -8.32
C ASN A 205 1.42 7.13 -9.59
N ALA A 206 1.77 8.31 -10.10
CA ALA A 206 2.75 8.48 -11.17
C ALA A 206 4.14 7.96 -10.77
N TRP A 207 4.59 8.33 -9.56
CA TRP A 207 5.82 7.79 -8.98
C TRP A 207 5.79 6.27 -8.88
N MET A 208 4.73 5.73 -8.29
CA MET A 208 4.54 4.30 -8.09
C MET A 208 4.58 3.54 -9.42
N ARG A 209 3.92 4.03 -10.47
CA ARG A 209 3.91 3.36 -11.80
C ARG A 209 5.28 3.12 -12.39
N VAL A 210 6.19 4.08 -12.15
CA VAL A 210 7.55 4.09 -12.70
C VAL A 210 8.48 3.22 -11.87
N VAL A 211 8.42 3.32 -10.54
CA VAL A 211 9.44 2.69 -9.67
C VAL A 211 9.00 1.36 -9.06
N ALA A 212 7.71 1.05 -9.02
CA ALA A 212 7.22 -0.19 -8.46
C ALA A 212 7.66 -1.39 -9.31
N GLY A 213 7.82 -2.54 -8.65
CA GLY A 213 7.89 -3.81 -9.36
C GLY A 213 6.53 -4.13 -10.00
N ARG A 214 6.51 -5.14 -10.88
CA ARG A 214 5.28 -5.62 -11.52
C ARG A 214 5.10 -7.11 -11.29
N MET A 215 3.85 -7.55 -11.12
CA MET A 215 3.46 -8.95 -11.17
C MET A 215 2.74 -9.18 -12.50
N LYS A 216 3.45 -9.74 -13.48
CA LYS A 216 3.10 -9.58 -14.91
C LYS A 216 3.07 -8.09 -15.24
N SER A 217 1.89 -7.52 -15.47
CA SER A 217 1.72 -6.09 -15.73
C SER A 217 1.19 -5.33 -14.50
N ASP A 218 0.52 -6.02 -13.58
CA ASP A 218 -0.07 -5.39 -12.40
C ASP A 218 0.98 -4.79 -11.47
N TYR A 219 0.61 -3.69 -10.80
CA TYR A 219 1.51 -3.00 -9.87
C TYR A 219 1.79 -3.89 -8.65
N GLN A 220 3.07 -4.02 -8.29
CA GLN A 220 3.50 -4.64 -7.04
C GLN A 220 4.16 -3.57 -6.16
N TYR A 221 3.37 -3.00 -5.27
CA TYR A 221 3.78 -1.95 -4.34
C TYR A 221 4.84 -2.47 -3.36
N SER A 222 5.83 -1.64 -3.08
CA SER A 222 6.92 -1.93 -2.15
C SER A 222 7.18 -0.74 -1.25
N ALA A 223 7.12 -0.94 0.07
CA ALA A 223 7.53 0.08 1.03
C ALA A 223 8.98 0.53 0.79
N LYS A 224 9.90 -0.41 0.51
CA LYS A 224 11.34 -0.12 0.38
C LYS A 224 11.74 0.58 -0.92
N ILE A 225 10.92 0.45 -1.96
CA ILE A 225 11.21 1.00 -3.30
C ILE A 225 10.32 2.21 -3.57
N VAL A 226 9.01 2.07 -3.41
CA VAL A 226 8.04 3.13 -3.74
C VAL A 226 7.98 4.15 -2.60
N TYR A 227 7.45 3.74 -1.44
CA TYR A 227 7.15 4.66 -0.34
C TYR A 227 8.42 5.30 0.24
N ASN A 228 9.45 4.50 0.51
CA ASN A 228 10.65 4.98 1.19
C ASN A 228 11.54 5.86 0.30
N ASN A 229 11.34 5.85 -1.02
CA ASN A 229 12.03 6.75 -1.94
C ASN A 229 11.13 7.87 -2.47
N PHE A 230 9.85 7.91 -2.10
CA PHE A 230 8.96 8.96 -2.56
C PHE A 230 9.36 10.30 -1.95
N PRO A 231 9.66 11.34 -2.75
CA PRO A 231 10.03 12.65 -2.24
C PRO A 231 8.74 13.40 -1.87
N TRP A 232 8.36 13.35 -0.60
CA TRP A 232 7.18 14.05 -0.09
C TRP A 232 7.35 15.57 -0.22
N PRO A 233 6.27 16.34 -0.47
CA PRO A 233 6.38 17.77 -0.66
C PRO A 233 6.73 18.45 0.67
N GLU A 234 7.58 19.47 0.60
CA GLU A 234 7.78 20.40 1.71
C GLU A 234 6.63 21.40 1.73
N ILE A 235 5.87 21.45 2.83
CA ILE A 235 4.61 22.19 2.89
C ILE A 235 4.45 22.97 4.19
N ASP A 236 3.68 24.04 4.12
CA ASP A 236 3.17 24.75 5.30
C ASP A 236 1.89 24.08 5.86
N ASN A 237 1.44 24.56 7.02
CA ASN A 237 0.23 24.05 7.66
C ASN A 237 -1.04 24.29 6.82
N ARG A 238 -1.11 25.38 6.03
CA ARG A 238 -2.29 25.68 5.20
C ARG A 238 -2.41 24.69 4.05
N GLN A 239 -1.30 24.35 3.41
CA GLN A 239 -1.23 23.32 2.36
C GLN A 239 -1.55 21.94 2.93
N LYS A 240 -1.02 21.62 4.12
CA LYS A 240 -1.31 20.36 4.83
C LYS A 240 -2.81 20.22 5.11
N ASP A 241 -3.44 21.27 5.63
CA ASP A 241 -4.87 21.29 5.92
C ASP A 241 -5.73 21.24 4.65
N ALA A 242 -5.29 21.90 3.57
CA ALA A 242 -5.97 21.85 2.29
C ALA A 242 -5.98 20.41 1.71
N ILE A 243 -4.84 19.72 1.75
CA ILE A 243 -4.75 18.31 1.30
C ILE A 243 -5.58 17.41 2.21
N ALA A 244 -5.51 17.60 3.54
CA ALA A 244 -6.32 16.82 4.48
C ALA A 244 -7.83 17.00 4.24
N LYS A 245 -8.26 18.21 3.91
CA LYS A 245 -9.67 18.51 3.58
C LYS A 245 -10.11 17.82 2.28
N THR A 246 -9.30 17.84 1.23
CA THR A 246 -9.62 17.16 -0.03
C THR A 246 -9.57 15.63 0.11
N ALA A 247 -8.63 15.12 0.91
CA ALA A 247 -8.56 13.71 1.30
C ALA A 247 -9.85 13.24 2.01
N GLN A 248 -10.38 14.06 2.92
CA GLN A 248 -11.66 13.77 3.56
C GLN A 248 -12.81 13.74 2.56
N GLY A 249 -12.77 14.59 1.52
CA GLY A 249 -13.71 14.55 0.40
C GLY A 249 -13.72 13.19 -0.31
N ILE A 250 -12.56 12.59 -0.56
CA ILE A 250 -12.45 11.24 -1.16
C ILE A 250 -13.13 10.21 -0.26
N ILE A 251 -12.87 10.26 1.05
CA ILE A 251 -13.47 9.32 2.02
C ILE A 251 -14.99 9.50 2.07
N SER A 252 -15.48 10.73 2.02
CA SER A 252 -16.92 11.02 2.01
C SER A 252 -17.58 10.53 0.73
N ALA A 253 -16.99 10.81 -0.44
CA ALA A 253 -17.55 10.39 -1.72
C ALA A 253 -17.66 8.87 -1.88
N ARG A 254 -16.78 8.10 -1.22
CA ARG A 254 -16.90 6.63 -1.17
C ARG A 254 -18.11 6.16 -0.35
N LYS A 255 -18.61 6.96 0.59
CA LYS A 255 -19.77 6.60 1.44
C LYS A 255 -21.11 6.86 0.76
N ASP A 256 -21.12 7.57 -0.35
CA ASP A 256 -22.34 7.84 -1.12
C ASP A 256 -22.85 6.56 -1.82
N ASP A 257 -21.98 5.56 -2.00
CA ASP A 257 -22.31 4.22 -2.47
C ASP A 257 -21.76 3.15 -1.50
N PRO A 258 -22.46 2.86 -0.39
CA PRO A 258 -21.97 1.97 0.66
C PRO A 258 -21.93 0.49 0.23
N ASP A 259 -22.61 0.12 -0.85
CA ASP A 259 -22.66 -1.24 -1.36
C ASP A 259 -21.53 -1.52 -2.37
N ALA A 260 -20.96 -0.48 -2.99
CA ALA A 260 -19.84 -0.61 -3.90
C ALA A 260 -18.51 -0.92 -3.19
N THR A 261 -17.80 -1.91 -3.71
CA THR A 261 -16.44 -2.24 -3.27
C THR A 261 -15.41 -1.25 -3.80
N LEU A 262 -14.25 -1.13 -3.15
CA LEU A 262 -13.14 -0.31 -3.69
C LEU A 262 -12.71 -0.77 -5.09
N ALA A 263 -12.81 -2.06 -5.40
CA ALA A 263 -12.51 -2.59 -6.73
C ALA A 263 -13.48 -2.03 -7.78
N GLU A 264 -14.76 -1.92 -7.45
CA GLU A 264 -15.81 -1.38 -8.33
C GLU A 264 -15.70 0.14 -8.45
N LEU A 265 -15.55 0.86 -7.32
CA LEU A 265 -15.40 2.32 -7.31
C LEU A 265 -14.19 2.80 -8.13
N TYR A 266 -13.10 2.02 -8.14
CA TYR A 266 -11.87 2.35 -8.87
C TYR A 266 -11.70 1.57 -10.18
N ALA A 267 -12.70 0.81 -10.62
CA ALA A 267 -12.68 0.20 -11.95
C ALA A 267 -12.74 1.31 -13.02
N PRO A 268 -11.95 1.26 -14.12
CA PRO A 268 -11.88 2.36 -15.10
C PRO A 268 -13.25 2.81 -15.59
N LYS A 269 -14.10 1.85 -15.97
CA LYS A 269 -15.46 2.12 -16.45
C LYS A 269 -16.31 2.89 -15.45
N ASN A 270 -16.21 2.57 -14.16
CA ASN A 270 -17.02 3.20 -13.11
C ASN A 270 -16.39 4.51 -12.64
N PHE A 271 -15.06 4.59 -12.62
CA PHE A 271 -14.34 5.79 -12.24
C PHE A 271 -14.51 6.92 -13.28
N GLU A 272 -14.65 6.56 -14.56
CA GLU A 272 -14.85 7.51 -15.67
C GLU A 272 -16.32 7.88 -15.89
N ASN A 273 -17.26 6.96 -15.64
CA ASN A 273 -18.68 7.20 -15.87
C ASN A 273 -19.39 7.79 -14.64
N ILE A 274 -20.25 8.77 -14.94
CA ILE A 274 -20.94 9.67 -14.02
C ILE A 274 -21.88 8.90 -13.08
N GLU A 275 -21.59 8.96 -11.77
CA GLU A 275 -22.58 9.16 -10.68
C GLU A 275 -21.94 9.29 -9.29
N ILE A 276 -20.66 8.93 -9.11
CA ILE A 276 -20.00 9.03 -7.81
C ILE A 276 -19.13 10.30 -7.75
N ASP A 277 -19.31 11.11 -6.70
CA ASP A 277 -18.50 12.32 -6.37
C ASP A 277 -16.98 12.01 -6.24
N LEU A 278 -16.60 10.73 -6.33
CA LEU A 278 -15.24 10.24 -6.11
C LEU A 278 -14.22 10.79 -7.10
N ARG A 279 -14.55 10.85 -8.41
CA ARG A 279 -13.62 11.41 -9.40
C ARG A 279 -13.33 12.88 -9.12
N LYS A 280 -14.37 13.67 -8.83
CA LYS A 280 -14.22 15.11 -8.50
C LYS A 280 -13.44 15.29 -7.21
N ALA A 281 -13.67 14.44 -6.21
CA ALA A 281 -12.90 14.44 -4.97
C ALA A 281 -11.41 14.14 -5.23
N HIS A 282 -11.09 13.17 -6.08
CA HIS A 282 -9.70 12.91 -6.51
C HIS A 282 -9.10 14.08 -7.28
N GLU A 283 -9.83 14.68 -8.22
CA GLU A 283 -9.35 15.85 -8.98
C GLU A 283 -9.08 17.05 -8.06
N ALA A 284 -9.89 17.26 -7.03
CA ALA A 284 -9.67 18.29 -6.02
C ALA A 284 -8.41 18.00 -5.19
N ASN A 285 -8.22 16.75 -4.78
CA ASN A 285 -7.04 16.31 -4.04
C ASN A 285 -5.76 16.41 -4.89
N ASP A 286 -5.81 16.01 -6.15
CA ASP A 286 -4.70 16.13 -7.10
C ASP A 286 -4.29 17.59 -7.27
N LYS A 287 -5.24 18.53 -7.42
CA LYS A 287 -4.94 19.96 -7.48
C LYS A 287 -4.24 20.46 -6.22
N ALA A 288 -4.69 20.03 -5.03
CA ALA A 288 -4.07 20.41 -3.77
C ALA A 288 -2.64 19.89 -3.64
N VAL A 289 -2.40 18.62 -4.01
CA VAL A 289 -1.08 17.99 -3.95
C VAL A 289 -0.16 18.56 -5.03
N LEU A 290 -0.60 18.73 -6.27
CA LEU A 290 0.18 19.37 -7.33
C LEU A 290 0.62 20.78 -6.93
N LYS A 291 -0.28 21.57 -6.33
CA LYS A 291 0.05 22.89 -5.80
C LYS A 291 1.10 22.84 -4.70
N ALA A 292 1.09 21.81 -3.85
CA ALA A 292 2.12 21.61 -2.83
C ALA A 292 3.52 21.35 -3.43
N TYR A 293 3.59 20.75 -4.63
CA TYR A 293 4.84 20.61 -5.40
C TYR A 293 5.14 21.80 -6.32
N GLY A 294 4.33 22.87 -6.28
CA GLY A 294 4.47 24.00 -7.22
C GLY A 294 4.17 23.65 -8.68
N LEU A 295 3.50 22.51 -8.93
CA LEU A 295 3.14 22.04 -10.27
C LEU A 295 1.79 22.61 -10.73
N LYS A 296 1.65 22.75 -12.04
CA LYS A 296 0.41 23.23 -12.67
C LYS A 296 -0.67 22.13 -12.66
N PRO A 297 -1.97 22.47 -12.61
CA PRO A 297 -3.04 21.48 -12.59
C PRO A 297 -3.14 20.54 -13.81
N LEU A 298 -2.68 20.96 -14.98
CA LEU A 298 -2.74 20.19 -16.24
C LEU A 298 -1.38 19.58 -16.61
N VAL A 299 -0.54 19.30 -15.61
CA VAL A 299 0.76 18.67 -15.80
C VAL A 299 0.59 17.21 -16.24
N THR A 300 1.43 16.75 -17.15
CA THR A 300 1.46 15.36 -17.62
C THR A 300 2.11 14.43 -16.59
N GLU A 301 1.84 13.12 -16.69
CA GLU A 301 2.49 12.14 -15.80
C GLU A 301 4.02 12.15 -15.95
N LEU A 302 4.54 12.34 -17.16
CA LEU A 302 5.97 12.46 -17.41
C LEU A 302 6.57 13.69 -16.70
N GLU A 303 5.94 14.85 -16.79
CA GLU A 303 6.41 16.06 -16.12
C GLU A 303 6.39 15.94 -14.59
N ILE A 304 5.38 15.25 -14.03
CA ILE A 304 5.35 14.90 -12.60
C ILE A 304 6.56 14.04 -12.26
N VAL A 305 6.79 12.95 -12.99
CA VAL A 305 7.91 12.03 -12.72
C VAL A 305 9.26 12.73 -12.87
N GLN A 306 9.44 13.56 -13.90
CA GLN A 306 10.62 14.38 -14.09
C GLN A 306 10.89 15.27 -12.86
N HIS A 307 9.85 15.90 -12.32
CA HIS A 307 9.96 16.71 -11.11
C HIS A 307 10.39 15.85 -9.91
N LEU A 308 9.71 14.72 -9.65
CA LEU A 308 10.05 13.84 -8.52
C LEU A 308 11.45 13.21 -8.63
N PHE A 309 11.93 12.94 -9.84
CA PHE A 309 13.29 12.45 -10.05
C PHE A 309 14.34 13.53 -9.75
N ARG A 310 14.06 14.81 -10.05
CA ARG A 310 14.92 15.94 -9.64
C ARG A 310 14.98 16.06 -8.12
N GLU A 311 13.83 16.04 -7.45
CA GLU A 311 13.75 16.06 -5.97
C GLU A 311 14.54 14.91 -5.32
N CYS A 312 14.42 13.70 -5.89
CA CYS A 312 15.20 12.54 -5.44
C CYS A 312 16.72 12.76 -5.60
N GLN A 313 17.15 13.31 -6.74
CA GLN A 313 18.56 13.60 -6.99
C GLN A 313 19.13 14.56 -5.94
N GLU A 314 18.41 15.64 -5.65
CA GLU A 314 18.81 16.63 -4.65
C GLU A 314 18.85 16.03 -3.24
N CYS A 315 17.85 15.22 -2.88
CA CYS A 315 17.81 14.52 -1.59
C CYS A 315 19.00 13.55 -1.40
N CYS A 316 19.42 12.86 -2.46
CA CYS A 316 20.60 11.98 -2.44
C CYS A 316 21.88 12.79 -2.21
N VAL A 317 22.06 13.90 -2.94
CA VAL A 317 23.25 14.77 -2.81
C VAL A 317 23.36 15.40 -1.41
N LYS A 318 22.25 15.89 -0.84
CA LYS A 318 22.23 16.47 0.52
C LYS A 318 22.61 15.45 1.61
N LYS A 319 22.32 14.16 1.41
CA LYS A 319 22.67 13.09 2.36
C LYS A 319 24.11 12.63 2.27
N GLU A 320 24.73 12.67 1.09
CA GLU A 320 26.16 12.37 0.93
C GLU A 320 27.06 13.48 1.50
N THR A 321 26.53 14.69 1.64
CA THR A 321 27.26 15.89 2.08
C THR A 321 27.04 16.27 3.54
N SER A 322 26.13 15.60 4.27
CA SER A 322 25.92 15.84 5.70
C SER A 322 26.83 14.93 6.54
N PRO A 323 27.69 15.45 7.44
CA PRO A 323 28.47 14.63 8.36
C PRO A 323 27.55 13.82 9.27
N ALA A 324 27.93 12.57 9.54
CA ALA A 324 27.23 11.65 10.43
C ALA A 324 27.20 12.13 11.88
#